data_AF-A0A061ECY1-F1
#
_entry.id   AF-A0A061ECY1-F1
#
_cell.length_a   1.000
_cell.length_b   1.000
_cell.length_c   1.000
_cell.angle_alpha   90.00
_cell.angle_beta   90.00
_cell.angle_gamma   90.00
#
_symmetry.space_group_name_H-M   'P 1'
#
loop_
_entity.id
_entity.type
_entity.pdbx_description
1 polymer ?
#
loop_
_entity_poly.entity_id
_entity_poly.type
_entity_poly.pdbx_seq_one_letter_code
_entity_poly.pdbx_strand_id
1 'polypeptide(L)'
;MEGRRMQILALFSFMLITLPAIHGWGTDGHSIVCRIAQSRLSEAAADAVKQLLPKFAEDDLGSVCSWADQVKFRYRWSSALHFLNTPDTCTYQYQRDCKDEEGEKGRCVAGAINNYTSQLLSYNSSASKAEYNLTEALLFLSHFMGDIHQPLHVGFASDKGGNTIDVHWYTRKEVLHHVWDSNIIETAEERFYDSNVDAMIDAIQQNITTEWVDQVKRWETCSLNKTACPDMYDMHLKVSKRPVIGHIKVPQKGQYLKMTIFSPDYQLLTGG
;
A
#
# COMPACT_ATOMS: atom_id res chain seq x y z
N MET A 1 -29.25 -34.12 26.23
CA MET A 1 -28.11 -33.96 25.29
C MET A 1 -28.18 -32.64 24.52
N GLU A 2 -29.33 -31.96 24.46
CA GLU A 2 -29.46 -30.62 23.82
C GLU A 2 -28.58 -29.53 24.44
N GLY A 3 -28.45 -29.46 25.77
CA GLY A 3 -27.71 -28.37 26.42
C GLY A 3 -26.23 -28.31 26.03
N ARG A 4 -25.61 -29.48 25.81
CA ARG A 4 -24.21 -29.60 25.40
C ARG A 4 -24.01 -29.20 23.92
N ARG A 5 -25.03 -29.39 23.07
CA ARG A 5 -25.01 -28.96 21.66
C ARG A 5 -25.15 -27.44 21.50
N MET A 6 -25.98 -26.79 22.32
CA MET A 6 -26.10 -25.32 22.32
C MET A 6 -24.82 -24.63 22.82
N GLN A 7 -24.16 -25.19 23.85
CA GLN A 7 -22.88 -24.64 24.33
C GLN A 7 -21.76 -24.76 23.30
N ILE A 8 -21.70 -25.86 22.54
CA ILE A 8 -20.70 -26.04 21.47
C ILE A 8 -20.96 -25.08 20.30
N LEU A 9 -22.22 -24.83 19.94
CA LEU A 9 -22.58 -23.86 18.90
C LEU A 9 -22.25 -22.40 19.31
N ALA A 10 -22.48 -22.04 20.58
CA ALA A 10 -22.14 -20.73 21.10
C ALA A 10 -20.61 -20.50 21.17
N LEU A 11 -19.84 -21.54 21.54
CA LEU A 11 -18.38 -21.49 21.56
C LEU A 11 -17.77 -21.39 20.15
N PHE A 12 -18.35 -22.09 19.16
CA PHE A 12 -17.93 -21.95 17.75
C PHE A 12 -18.27 -20.59 17.16
N SER A 13 -19.41 -20.00 17.54
CA SER A 13 -19.81 -18.65 17.09
C SER A 13 -18.92 -17.54 17.68
N PHE A 14 -18.39 -17.72 18.89
CA PHE A 14 -17.48 -16.75 19.50
C PHE A 14 -16.05 -16.85 18.94
N MET A 15 -15.65 -18.03 18.46
CA MET A 15 -14.31 -18.27 17.90
C MET A 15 -14.14 -17.75 16.46
N LEU A 16 -15.23 -17.45 15.75
CA LEU A 16 -15.17 -16.90 14.38
C LEU A 16 -14.93 -15.38 14.31
N ILE A 17 -14.92 -14.66 15.43
CA ILE A 17 -14.83 -13.19 15.45
C ILE A 17 -13.41 -12.68 15.73
N THR A 18 -12.45 -13.57 16.01
CA THR A 18 -11.06 -13.17 16.34
C THR A 18 -10.03 -13.71 15.35
N LEU A 19 -10.33 -13.70 14.06
CA LEU A 19 -9.27 -13.76 13.06
C LEU A 19 -8.69 -12.35 12.94
N PRO A 20 -7.41 -12.11 13.31
CA PRO A 20 -6.79 -10.84 12.97
C PRO A 20 -6.85 -10.73 11.44
N ALA A 21 -7.44 -9.64 10.95
CA ALA A 21 -7.36 -9.34 9.54
C ALA A 21 -5.87 -9.21 9.21
N ILE A 22 -5.39 -10.06 8.30
CA ILE A 22 -4.01 -10.05 7.84
C ILE A 22 -3.99 -9.05 6.70
N HIS A 23 -3.46 -7.87 6.98
CA HIS A 23 -3.44 -6.73 6.08
C HIS A 23 -2.12 -6.73 5.27
N GLY A 24 -2.17 -6.43 3.97
CA GLY A 24 -1.03 -6.41 3.04
C GLY A 24 -1.03 -5.07 2.30
N TRP A 25 0.05 -4.27 2.33
CA TRP A 25 0.08 -3.04 3.13
C TRP A 25 -0.98 -3.02 4.24
N GLY A 26 -0.59 -2.71 5.47
CA GLY A 26 -1.56 -2.55 6.56
C GLY A 26 -2.75 -1.70 6.09
N THR A 27 -3.96 -1.96 6.57
CA THR A 27 -5.08 -1.03 6.33
C THR A 27 -4.67 0.40 6.66
N ASP A 28 -3.79 0.56 7.64
CA ASP A 28 -3.14 1.81 8.01
C ASP A 28 -2.23 2.35 6.90
N GLY A 29 -1.40 1.54 6.24
CA GLY A 29 -0.57 1.96 5.11
C GLY A 29 -1.38 2.60 3.97
N HIS A 30 -2.44 1.93 3.52
CA HIS A 30 -3.33 2.48 2.49
C HIS A 30 -4.11 3.71 2.99
N SER A 31 -4.57 3.69 4.25
CA SER A 31 -5.25 4.84 4.86
C SER A 31 -4.34 6.07 4.92
N ILE A 32 -3.11 5.91 5.39
CA ILE A 32 -2.08 6.95 5.48
C ILE A 32 -1.82 7.57 4.10
N VAL A 33 -1.51 6.74 3.10
CA VAL A 33 -1.24 7.22 1.73
C VAL A 33 -2.42 8.01 1.18
N CYS A 34 -3.64 7.50 1.36
CA CYS A 34 -4.83 8.15 0.84
C CYS A 34 -5.22 9.44 1.56
N ARG A 35 -5.09 9.51 2.88
CA ARG A 35 -5.34 10.74 3.64
C ARG A 35 -4.31 11.83 3.31
N ILE A 36 -3.04 11.45 3.16
CA ILE A 36 -1.99 12.37 2.67
C ILE A 36 -2.29 12.84 1.24
N ALA A 37 -2.72 11.93 0.35
CA ALA A 37 -3.08 12.30 -1.02
C ALA A 37 -4.29 13.26 -1.03
N GLN A 38 -5.32 12.98 -0.23
CA GLN A 38 -6.54 13.77 -0.15
C GLN A 38 -6.27 15.21 0.32
N SER A 39 -5.37 15.41 1.30
CA SER A 39 -5.01 16.75 1.79
C SER A 39 -4.24 17.60 0.77
N ARG A 40 -3.77 16.96 -0.32
CA ARG A 40 -2.96 17.59 -1.38
C ARG A 40 -3.70 17.73 -2.71
N LEU A 41 -4.98 17.37 -2.76
CA LEU A 41 -5.79 17.54 -3.96
C LEU A 41 -6.01 19.02 -4.27
N SER A 42 -6.05 19.35 -5.56
CA SER A 42 -6.61 20.65 -5.98
C SER A 42 -8.10 20.70 -5.67
N GLU A 43 -8.68 21.90 -5.58
CA GLU A 43 -10.11 22.09 -5.32
C GLU A 43 -10.98 21.28 -6.27
N ALA A 44 -10.69 21.32 -7.57
CA ALA A 44 -11.42 20.56 -8.58
C ALA A 44 -11.29 19.03 -8.39
N ALA A 45 -10.14 18.54 -7.95
CA ALA A 45 -9.95 17.11 -7.69
C ALA A 45 -10.62 16.68 -6.38
N ALA A 46 -10.59 17.51 -5.34
CA ALA A 46 -11.29 17.28 -4.08
C ALA A 46 -12.80 17.20 -4.30
N ASP A 47 -13.37 18.12 -5.09
CA ASP A 47 -14.78 18.08 -5.47
C ASP A 47 -15.17 16.81 -6.24
N ALA A 48 -14.30 16.35 -7.15
CA ALA A 48 -14.52 15.11 -7.89
C ALA A 48 -14.46 13.88 -6.97
N VAL A 49 -13.47 13.80 -6.08
CA VAL A 49 -13.34 12.74 -5.08
C VAL A 49 -14.59 12.69 -4.19
N LYS A 50 -15.01 13.84 -3.65
CA LYS A 50 -16.22 13.95 -2.82
C LYS A 50 -17.48 13.45 -3.53
N GLN A 51 -17.62 13.71 -4.83
CA GLN A 51 -18.76 13.27 -5.63
C GLN A 51 -18.74 11.76 -5.94
N LEU A 52 -17.54 11.20 -6.11
CA LEU A 52 -17.35 9.78 -6.43
C LEU A 52 -17.33 8.88 -5.19
N LEU A 53 -16.97 9.41 -4.02
CA LEU A 53 -16.93 8.66 -2.77
C LEU A 53 -18.33 8.21 -2.34
N PRO A 54 -18.46 6.97 -1.82
CA PRO A 54 -19.72 6.52 -1.26
C PRO A 54 -20.05 7.29 0.02
N LYS A 55 -21.34 7.54 0.27
CA LYS A 55 -21.78 8.36 1.42
C LYS A 55 -21.28 7.88 2.78
N PHE A 56 -21.11 6.57 2.97
CA PHE A 56 -20.62 6.00 4.23
C PHE A 56 -19.14 6.28 4.49
N ALA A 57 -18.38 6.72 3.49
CA ALA A 57 -16.99 7.13 3.66
C ALA A 57 -16.86 8.53 4.28
N GLU A 58 -17.96 9.27 4.43
CA GLU A 58 -17.98 10.59 5.10
C GLU A 58 -16.91 11.58 4.59
N ASP A 59 -16.66 11.58 3.27
CA ASP A 59 -15.63 12.39 2.61
C ASP A 59 -14.19 12.06 3.03
N ASP A 60 -13.94 10.86 3.56
CA ASP A 60 -12.61 10.33 3.89
C ASP A 60 -12.23 9.21 2.92
N LEU A 61 -11.32 9.52 1.98
CA LEU A 61 -10.78 8.56 1.03
C LEU A 61 -9.98 7.45 1.73
N GLY A 62 -9.30 7.76 2.84
CA GLY A 62 -8.53 6.79 3.63
C GLY A 62 -9.38 5.63 4.14
N SER A 63 -10.61 5.92 4.58
CA SER A 63 -11.56 4.92 5.09
C SER A 63 -11.91 3.81 4.09
N VAL A 64 -11.75 4.07 2.78
CA VAL A 64 -12.12 3.15 1.70
C VAL A 64 -10.94 2.71 0.84
N CYS A 65 -9.72 3.16 1.13
CA CYS A 65 -8.55 2.82 0.32
C CYS A 65 -8.09 1.37 0.43
N SER A 66 -8.55 0.62 1.44
CA SER A 66 -8.34 -0.84 1.51
C SER A 66 -9.42 -1.64 0.75
N TRP A 67 -10.38 -0.99 0.08
CA TRP A 67 -11.50 -1.68 -0.56
C TRP A 67 -11.06 -2.67 -1.66
N ALA A 68 -10.03 -2.34 -2.45
CA ALA A 68 -9.56 -3.21 -3.53
C ALA A 68 -9.11 -4.59 -3.02
N ASP A 69 -8.46 -4.64 -1.85
CA ASP A 69 -8.08 -5.88 -1.18
C ASP A 69 -9.29 -6.72 -0.75
N GLN A 70 -10.37 -6.08 -0.32
CA GLN A 70 -11.59 -6.76 0.11
C GLN A 70 -12.28 -7.43 -1.09
N VAL A 71 -12.24 -6.79 -2.27
CA VAL A 71 -12.93 -7.29 -3.45
C VAL A 71 -12.09 -8.24 -4.30
N LYS A 72 -10.76 -8.36 -4.12
CA LYS A 72 -9.90 -9.21 -4.98
C LYS A 72 -10.32 -10.69 -5.04
N PHE A 73 -11.00 -11.21 -4.01
CA PHE A 73 -11.56 -12.56 -4.01
C PHE A 73 -12.91 -12.68 -4.72
N ARG A 74 -13.69 -11.58 -4.79
CA ARG A 74 -14.95 -11.49 -5.53
C ARG A 74 -14.70 -11.16 -6.99
N TYR A 75 -13.83 -10.19 -7.24
CA TYR A 75 -13.32 -9.76 -8.52
C TYR A 75 -11.97 -10.43 -8.76
N ARG A 76 -11.98 -11.74 -9.02
CA ARG A 76 -10.74 -12.54 -9.17
C ARG A 76 -9.76 -11.96 -10.18
N TRP A 77 -10.29 -11.32 -11.22
CA TRP A 77 -9.51 -10.63 -12.24
C TRP A 77 -8.63 -9.49 -11.69
N SER A 78 -8.96 -8.91 -10.53
CA SER A 78 -8.22 -7.80 -9.93
C SER A 78 -7.03 -8.24 -9.09
N SER A 79 -6.91 -9.53 -8.75
CA SER A 79 -5.86 -10.02 -7.84
C SER A 79 -4.45 -9.74 -8.37
N ALA A 80 -4.20 -9.96 -9.66
CA ALA A 80 -2.90 -9.68 -10.29
C ALA A 80 -2.60 -8.17 -10.44
N LEU A 81 -3.59 -7.31 -10.20
CA LEU A 81 -3.43 -5.85 -10.34
C LEU A 81 -2.80 -5.21 -9.10
N HIS A 82 -2.64 -5.94 -7.99
CA HIS A 82 -2.02 -5.41 -6.77
C HIS A 82 -0.49 -5.39 -6.82
N PHE A 83 0.13 -6.12 -7.74
CA PHE A 83 1.57 -6.28 -7.76
C PHE A 83 2.13 -6.35 -9.18
N LEU A 84 3.45 -6.47 -9.24
CA LEU A 84 4.22 -6.72 -10.43
C LEU A 84 5.33 -7.71 -10.11
N ASN A 85 5.44 -8.74 -10.94
CA ASN A 85 6.47 -9.77 -10.83
C ASN A 85 7.64 -9.46 -11.76
N THR A 86 8.83 -9.27 -11.18
CA THR A 86 10.09 -9.11 -11.93
C THR A 86 10.89 -10.43 -11.93
N PRO A 87 11.77 -10.65 -12.92
CA PRO A 87 12.85 -11.63 -12.79
C PRO A 87 13.75 -11.27 -11.60
N ASP A 88 14.61 -12.20 -11.16
CA ASP A 88 15.61 -12.02 -10.08
C ASP A 88 16.73 -11.01 -10.46
N THR A 89 16.33 -9.80 -10.82
CA THR A 89 17.13 -8.68 -11.29
C THR A 89 16.52 -7.40 -10.73
N CYS A 90 17.33 -6.42 -10.34
CA CYS A 90 16.84 -5.16 -9.79
C CYS A 90 16.41 -4.18 -10.90
N THR A 91 15.68 -4.65 -11.92
CA THR A 91 15.23 -3.84 -13.05
C THR A 91 13.81 -4.20 -13.41
N TYR A 92 12.96 -3.20 -13.66
CA TYR A 92 11.65 -3.42 -14.24
C TYR A 92 11.57 -2.86 -15.67
N GLN A 93 10.80 -3.56 -16.51
CA GLN A 93 10.45 -3.14 -17.86
C GLN A 93 8.98 -3.49 -18.14
N TYR A 94 8.13 -2.47 -18.37
CA TYR A 94 6.68 -2.65 -18.59
C TYR A 94 6.35 -3.78 -19.57
N GLN A 95 7.00 -3.80 -20.74
CA GLN A 95 6.72 -4.79 -21.79
C GLN A 95 7.10 -6.23 -21.42
N ARG A 96 8.08 -6.39 -20.52
CA ARG A 96 8.57 -7.70 -20.07
C ARG A 96 7.75 -8.21 -18.88
N ASP A 97 7.46 -7.31 -17.95
CA ASP A 97 7.04 -7.66 -16.58
C ASP A 97 5.57 -7.35 -16.28
N CYS A 98 4.94 -6.38 -16.96
CA CYS A 98 3.55 -6.05 -16.70
C CYS A 98 2.59 -7.03 -17.40
N LYS A 99 2.35 -8.16 -16.75
CA LYS A 99 1.43 -9.23 -17.18
C LYS A 99 1.01 -10.08 -15.99
N ASP A 100 -0.09 -10.80 -16.11
CA ASP A 100 -0.49 -11.82 -15.13
C ASP A 100 0.21 -13.17 -15.37
N GLU A 101 -0.16 -14.17 -14.57
CA GLU A 101 0.40 -15.53 -14.61
C GLU A 101 0.08 -16.25 -15.93
N GLU A 102 -1.04 -15.90 -16.56
CA GLU A 102 -1.44 -16.38 -17.89
C GLU A 102 -0.70 -15.66 -19.04
N GLY A 103 0.06 -14.60 -18.72
CA GLY A 103 0.84 -13.82 -19.67
C GLY A 103 0.04 -12.73 -20.39
N GLU A 104 -1.17 -12.41 -19.92
CA GLU A 104 -1.99 -11.32 -20.45
C GLU A 104 -1.34 -9.97 -20.10
N LYS A 105 -0.91 -9.24 -21.12
CA LYS A 105 -0.18 -7.98 -20.98
C LYS A 105 -1.04 -6.89 -20.34
N GLY A 106 -0.42 -6.04 -19.53
CA GLY A 106 -1.06 -4.92 -18.86
C GLY A 106 -1.77 -5.29 -17.56
N ARG A 107 -1.78 -6.57 -17.17
CA ARG A 107 -2.40 -7.06 -15.93
C ARG A 107 -1.40 -7.11 -14.80
N CYS A 108 -1.01 -5.91 -14.36
CA CYS A 108 -0.14 -5.67 -13.22
C CYS A 108 -0.53 -4.32 -12.59
N VAL A 109 0.04 -3.97 -11.44
CA VAL A 109 -0.22 -2.67 -10.76
C VAL A 109 0.04 -1.44 -11.64
N ALA A 110 1.14 -1.43 -12.41
CA ALA A 110 1.44 -0.32 -13.32
C ALA A 110 0.39 -0.18 -14.45
N GLY A 111 -0.09 -1.30 -14.99
CA GLY A 111 -1.15 -1.32 -16.00
C GLY A 111 -2.50 -0.91 -15.43
N ALA A 112 -2.80 -1.32 -14.19
CA ALA A 112 -4.00 -0.92 -13.48
C ALA A 112 -4.04 0.59 -13.24
N ILE A 113 -2.94 1.20 -12.80
CA ILE A 113 -2.81 2.65 -12.64
C ILE A 113 -3.12 3.38 -13.96
N ASN A 114 -2.52 2.92 -15.07
CA ASN A 114 -2.78 3.51 -16.39
C ASN A 114 -4.26 3.40 -16.80
N ASN A 115 -4.87 2.23 -16.56
CA ASN A 115 -6.26 1.96 -16.89
C ASN A 115 -7.23 2.85 -16.09
N TYR A 116 -7.15 2.83 -14.76
CA TYR A 116 -8.08 3.57 -13.91
C TYR A 116 -7.87 5.07 -13.97
N THR A 117 -6.63 5.54 -14.20
CA THR A 117 -6.39 6.95 -14.53
C THR A 117 -7.13 7.35 -15.81
N SER A 118 -7.05 6.53 -16.86
CA SER A 118 -7.72 6.79 -18.14
C SER A 118 -9.25 6.78 -18.00
N GLN A 119 -9.80 5.90 -17.16
CA GLN A 119 -11.23 5.90 -16.85
C GLN A 119 -11.65 7.20 -16.12
N LEU A 120 -10.88 7.64 -15.13
CA LEU A 120 -11.18 8.87 -14.37
C LEU A 120 -11.05 10.14 -15.21
N LEU A 121 -10.22 10.16 -16.26
CA LEU A 121 -10.22 11.26 -17.23
C LEU A 121 -11.56 11.44 -17.95
N SER A 122 -12.39 10.41 -18.00
CA SER A 122 -13.73 10.52 -18.57
C SER A 122 -14.72 11.23 -17.64
N TYR A 123 -14.36 11.52 -16.38
CA TYR A 123 -15.21 12.23 -15.42
C TYR A 123 -15.74 13.54 -16.01
N ASN A 124 -17.05 13.80 -15.83
CA ASN A 124 -17.79 14.91 -16.44
C ASN A 124 -17.87 14.95 -17.98
N SER A 125 -17.35 13.96 -18.70
CA SER A 125 -17.60 13.80 -20.15
C SER A 125 -18.96 13.16 -20.40
N SER A 126 -19.56 13.40 -21.56
CA SER A 126 -20.80 12.73 -22.00
C SER A 126 -20.66 11.21 -22.06
N ALA A 127 -19.43 10.69 -22.17
CA ALA A 127 -19.10 9.26 -22.17
C ALA A 127 -19.05 8.64 -20.76
N SER A 128 -18.91 9.45 -19.70
CA SER A 128 -18.81 8.99 -18.29
C SER A 128 -19.99 8.13 -17.83
N LYS A 129 -21.18 8.32 -18.41
CA LYS A 129 -22.42 7.71 -17.90
C LYS A 129 -22.69 6.29 -18.40
N ALA A 130 -21.91 5.77 -19.36
CA ALA A 130 -22.27 4.53 -20.06
C ALA A 130 -21.28 3.36 -19.93
N GLU A 131 -20.01 3.58 -19.59
CA GLU A 131 -18.97 2.55 -19.78
C GLU A 131 -18.27 2.08 -18.48
N TYR A 132 -18.01 2.98 -17.52
CA TYR A 132 -17.18 2.66 -16.34
C TYR A 132 -17.85 3.08 -15.02
N ASN A 133 -17.64 2.28 -13.98
CA ASN A 133 -17.95 2.67 -12.61
C ASN A 133 -16.80 3.54 -12.06
N LEU A 134 -16.96 4.86 -12.13
CA LEU A 134 -15.92 5.80 -11.73
C LEU A 134 -15.63 5.82 -10.22
N THR A 135 -16.59 5.37 -9.38
CA THR A 135 -16.31 5.13 -7.96
C THR A 135 -15.32 3.98 -7.80
N GLU A 136 -15.55 2.84 -8.45
CA GLU A 136 -14.59 1.73 -8.42
C GLU A 136 -13.24 2.15 -9.02
N ALA A 137 -13.23 2.93 -10.10
CA ALA A 137 -11.99 3.45 -10.68
C ALA A 137 -11.18 4.32 -9.70
N LEU A 138 -11.85 5.20 -8.95
CA LEU A 138 -11.21 5.98 -7.89
C LEU A 138 -10.62 5.07 -6.81
N LEU A 139 -11.41 4.14 -6.27
CA LEU A 139 -10.96 3.26 -5.18
C LEU A 139 -9.79 2.36 -5.61
N PHE A 140 -9.85 1.80 -6.82
CA PHE A 140 -8.75 1.02 -7.38
C PHE A 140 -7.50 1.87 -7.60
N LEU A 141 -7.62 3.05 -8.23
CA LEU A 141 -6.46 3.91 -8.47
C LEU A 141 -5.78 4.32 -7.16
N SER A 142 -6.57 4.76 -6.16
CA SER A 142 -6.05 5.17 -4.86
C SER A 142 -5.32 4.03 -4.14
N HIS A 143 -5.87 2.80 -4.20
CA HIS A 143 -5.23 1.62 -3.64
C HIS A 143 -3.94 1.25 -4.38
N PHE A 144 -3.99 1.13 -5.72
CA PHE A 144 -2.85 0.69 -6.52
C PHE A 144 -1.69 1.70 -6.53
N MET A 145 -1.98 2.98 -6.32
CA MET A 145 -0.93 3.97 -6.07
C MET A 145 -0.19 3.72 -4.75
N GLY A 146 -0.83 3.17 -3.73
CA GLY A 146 -0.16 2.66 -2.53
C GLY A 146 0.67 1.41 -2.83
N ASP A 147 0.05 0.42 -3.50
CA ASP A 147 0.71 -0.84 -3.85
C ASP A 147 1.99 -0.67 -4.65
N ILE A 148 2.00 0.17 -5.69
CA ILE A 148 3.20 0.35 -6.52
C ILE A 148 4.38 0.97 -5.73
N HIS A 149 4.10 1.62 -4.59
CA HIS A 149 5.12 2.14 -3.69
C HIS A 149 5.58 1.11 -2.65
N GLN A 150 4.94 -0.08 -2.55
CA GLN A 150 5.44 -1.19 -1.74
C GLN A 150 6.63 -1.80 -2.45
N PRO A 151 7.83 -1.80 -1.86
CA PRO A 151 8.99 -2.38 -2.53
C PRO A 151 8.81 -3.85 -2.93
N LEU A 152 8.07 -4.62 -2.15
CA LEU A 152 7.82 -6.04 -2.40
C LEU A 152 6.57 -6.32 -3.23
N HIS A 153 5.73 -5.33 -3.51
CA HIS A 153 4.72 -5.44 -4.58
C HIS A 153 5.36 -5.27 -5.97
N VAL A 154 6.59 -4.75 -6.04
CA VAL A 154 7.43 -4.74 -7.25
C VAL A 154 8.62 -5.69 -7.03
N GLY A 155 8.30 -6.93 -6.67
CA GLY A 155 9.25 -7.93 -6.18
C GLY A 155 9.60 -9.03 -7.18
N PHE A 156 10.36 -10.02 -6.73
CA PHE A 156 10.73 -11.16 -7.56
C PHE A 156 9.59 -12.18 -7.66
N ALA A 157 9.39 -12.71 -8.87
CA ALA A 157 8.44 -13.80 -9.09
C ALA A 157 8.85 -15.07 -8.30
N SER A 158 10.15 -15.33 -8.19
CA SER A 158 10.70 -16.54 -7.58
C SER A 158 10.37 -16.70 -6.09
N ASP A 159 10.24 -15.59 -5.37
CA ASP A 159 9.89 -15.55 -3.95
C ASP A 159 8.49 -14.97 -3.67
N LYS A 160 7.71 -14.75 -4.73
CA LYS A 160 6.37 -14.13 -4.70
C LYS A 160 6.38 -12.78 -3.99
N GLY A 161 7.34 -11.92 -4.31
CA GLY A 161 7.54 -10.65 -3.60
C GLY A 161 7.89 -10.87 -2.13
N GLY A 162 8.70 -11.87 -1.81
CA GLY A 162 9.05 -12.21 -0.44
C GLY A 162 7.96 -12.94 0.37
N ASN A 163 6.82 -13.32 -0.23
CA ASN A 163 5.79 -14.12 0.44
C ASN A 163 6.26 -15.54 0.80
N THR A 164 7.32 -16.04 0.16
CA THR A 164 7.91 -17.35 0.48
C THR A 164 9.16 -17.25 1.36
N ILE A 165 9.46 -16.05 1.90
CA ILE A 165 10.62 -15.82 2.77
C ILE A 165 10.14 -15.70 4.21
N ASP A 166 10.27 -16.80 4.96
CA ASP A 166 10.03 -16.80 6.40
C ASP A 166 11.13 -16.02 7.12
N VAL A 167 10.75 -15.14 8.06
CA VAL A 167 11.64 -14.34 8.89
C VAL A 167 11.16 -14.34 10.34
N HIS A 168 11.90 -13.67 11.21
CA HIS A 168 11.36 -13.22 12.49
C HIS A 168 11.36 -11.70 12.51
N TRP A 169 10.19 -11.12 12.82
CA TRP A 169 10.05 -9.72 13.21
C TRP A 169 10.10 -9.64 14.73
N TYR A 170 11.23 -9.19 15.27
CA TYR A 170 11.58 -9.34 16.69
C TYR A 170 11.44 -10.79 17.17
N THR A 171 10.48 -11.06 18.04
CA THR A 171 10.23 -12.37 18.67
C THR A 171 9.19 -13.20 17.93
N ARG A 172 8.49 -12.62 16.95
CA ARG A 172 7.41 -13.28 16.21
C ARG A 172 7.90 -13.80 14.86
N LYS A 173 7.50 -15.02 14.50
CA LYS A 173 7.67 -15.53 13.14
C LYS A 173 6.77 -14.75 12.21
N GLU A 174 7.32 -14.33 11.08
CA GLU A 174 6.60 -13.56 10.07
C GLU A 174 7.07 -13.92 8.67
N VAL A 175 6.33 -13.44 7.67
CA VAL A 175 6.73 -13.49 6.25
C VAL A 175 7.28 -12.12 5.84
N LEU A 176 8.36 -12.10 5.04
CA LEU A 176 9.03 -10.85 4.68
C LEU A 176 8.08 -9.83 4.01
N HIS A 177 7.19 -10.29 3.14
CA HIS A 177 6.17 -9.45 2.51
C HIS A 177 5.30 -8.73 3.56
N HIS A 178 4.76 -9.49 4.52
CA HIS A 178 3.93 -8.97 5.60
C HIS A 178 4.67 -7.98 6.53
N VAL A 179 5.99 -8.17 6.69
CA VAL A 179 6.81 -7.21 7.45
C VAL A 179 6.80 -5.83 6.81
N TRP A 180 6.95 -5.77 5.48
CA TRP A 180 6.90 -4.51 4.74
C TRP A 180 5.51 -3.91 4.68
N ASP A 181 4.52 -4.77 4.49
CA ASP A 181 3.14 -4.36 4.41
C ASP A 181 2.66 -3.69 5.70
N SER A 182 2.85 -4.38 6.82
CA SER A 182 2.13 -4.07 8.05
C SER A 182 3.07 -3.88 9.23
N ASN A 183 3.94 -4.86 9.50
CA ASN A 183 4.61 -4.89 10.80
C ASN A 183 5.50 -3.67 11.06
N ILE A 184 6.18 -3.13 10.04
CA ILE A 184 7.02 -1.93 10.26
C ILE A 184 6.15 -0.71 10.57
N ILE A 185 5.01 -0.54 9.87
CA ILE A 185 4.08 0.57 10.08
C ILE A 185 3.44 0.45 11.46
N GLU A 186 2.84 -0.69 11.78
CA GLU A 186 2.19 -0.95 13.07
C GLU A 186 3.17 -0.75 14.24
N THR A 187 4.42 -1.21 14.10
CA THR A 187 5.45 -1.02 15.14
C THR A 187 5.84 0.44 15.29
N ALA A 188 5.89 1.22 14.19
CA ALA A 188 6.19 2.64 14.25
C ALA A 188 5.03 3.41 14.89
N GLU A 189 3.80 3.10 14.50
CA GLU A 189 2.58 3.66 15.08
C GLU A 189 2.51 3.42 16.59
N GLU A 190 2.71 2.18 17.03
CA GLU A 190 2.70 1.80 18.45
C GLU A 190 3.77 2.56 19.24
N ARG A 191 5.00 2.68 18.71
CA ARG A 191 6.14 3.19 19.47
C ARG A 191 6.31 4.69 19.48
N PHE A 192 5.95 5.34 18.38
CA PHE A 192 6.24 6.76 18.17
C PHE A 192 4.97 7.61 18.13
N TYR A 193 3.80 7.00 17.98
CA TYR A 193 2.54 7.70 17.77
C TYR A 193 1.41 7.17 18.65
N ASP A 194 1.72 6.47 19.75
CA ASP A 194 0.75 5.96 20.73
C ASP A 194 -0.40 5.13 20.11
N SER A 195 -0.09 4.35 19.06
CA SER A 195 -1.10 3.61 18.28
C SER A 195 -2.20 4.52 17.69
N ASN A 196 -1.80 5.70 17.24
CA ASN A 196 -2.65 6.68 16.60
C ASN A 196 -2.14 6.99 15.18
N VAL A 197 -2.77 6.36 14.20
CA VAL A 197 -2.52 6.58 12.77
C VAL A 197 -2.66 8.05 12.35
N ASP A 198 -3.57 8.82 12.97
CA ASP A 198 -3.74 10.25 12.64
C ASP A 198 -2.54 11.08 13.08
N ALA A 199 -1.98 10.78 14.26
CA ALA A 199 -0.75 11.43 14.71
C ALA A 199 0.44 11.09 13.79
N MET A 200 0.51 9.86 13.28
CA MET A 200 1.50 9.47 12.28
C MET A 200 1.32 10.21 10.95
N ILE A 201 0.07 10.33 10.47
CA ILE A 201 -0.27 11.10 9.26
C ILE A 201 0.14 12.56 9.41
N ASP A 202 -0.21 13.20 10.52
CA ASP A 202 0.12 14.59 10.80
C ASP A 202 1.63 14.82 10.81
N ALA A 203 2.39 13.92 11.45
CA ALA A 203 3.85 13.98 11.45
C ALA A 203 4.44 13.83 10.04
N ILE A 204 3.92 12.90 9.22
CA ILE A 204 4.37 12.74 7.84
C ILE A 204 4.05 13.99 7.01
N GLN A 205 2.84 14.56 7.15
CA GLN A 205 2.47 15.79 6.45
C GLN A 205 3.34 16.97 6.86
N GLN A 206 3.65 17.10 8.15
CA GLN A 206 4.60 18.10 8.62
C GLN A 206 5.95 17.94 7.92
N ASN A 207 6.52 16.72 7.90
CA ASN A 207 7.80 16.45 7.24
C ASN A 207 7.77 16.74 5.73
N ILE A 208 6.67 16.46 5.04
CA ILE A 208 6.50 16.81 3.62
C ILE A 208 6.62 18.32 3.41
N THR A 209 6.09 19.12 4.35
CA THR A 209 6.12 20.59 4.26
C THR A 209 7.40 21.24 4.79
N THR A 210 8.15 20.55 5.65
CA THR A 210 9.36 21.09 6.29
C THR A 210 10.63 20.39 5.79
N GLU A 211 10.83 19.14 6.19
CA GLU A 211 12.07 18.38 5.99
C GLU A 211 12.28 17.93 4.54
N TRP A 212 11.19 17.63 3.83
CA TRP A 212 11.23 17.03 2.49
C TRP A 212 10.76 17.97 1.38
N VAL A 213 10.59 19.27 1.68
CA VAL A 213 10.08 20.27 0.74
C VAL A 213 10.84 20.27 -0.59
N ASP A 214 12.16 20.11 -0.56
CA ASP A 214 13.02 20.09 -1.76
C ASP A 214 12.80 18.84 -2.63
N GLN A 215 12.26 17.76 -2.05
CA GLN A 215 12.00 16.50 -2.74
C GLN A 215 10.59 16.43 -3.32
N VAL A 216 9.62 17.15 -2.73
CA VAL A 216 8.21 17.14 -3.16
C VAL A 216 8.06 17.42 -4.65
N LYS A 217 8.75 18.45 -5.16
CA LYS A 217 8.69 18.80 -6.58
C LYS A 217 9.12 17.64 -7.49
N ARG A 218 10.09 16.85 -7.04
CA ARG A 218 10.56 15.67 -7.79
C ARG A 218 9.53 14.53 -7.75
N TRP A 219 8.81 14.36 -6.64
CA TRP A 219 7.75 13.36 -6.51
C TRP A 219 6.50 13.71 -7.33
N GLU A 220 6.16 15.00 -7.43
CA GLU A 220 5.01 15.51 -8.17
C GLU A 220 5.24 15.61 -9.68
N THR A 221 6.49 15.64 -10.12
CA THR A 221 6.81 15.72 -11.56
C THR A 221 6.64 14.35 -12.18
N CYS A 222 5.68 14.19 -13.08
CA CYS A 222 5.59 13.07 -14.03
C CYS A 222 6.39 13.43 -15.29
N SER A 223 7.46 12.67 -15.60
CA SER A 223 8.30 12.98 -16.77
C SER A 223 7.65 12.49 -18.06
N LEU A 224 7.75 13.31 -19.12
CA LEU A 224 7.14 13.13 -20.44
C LEU A 224 5.63 13.37 -20.43
N ASN A 225 5.03 13.77 -21.56
CA ASN A 225 3.59 14.06 -21.74
C ASN A 225 2.67 12.82 -21.54
N LYS A 226 2.94 12.00 -20.53
CA LYS A 226 2.18 10.82 -20.14
C LYS A 226 1.08 11.23 -19.17
N THR A 227 -0.06 10.58 -19.31
CA THR A 227 -1.22 10.75 -18.43
C THR A 227 -0.98 10.21 -17.02
N ALA A 228 -0.17 9.15 -16.88
CA ALA A 228 0.26 8.57 -15.62
C ALA A 228 1.73 8.13 -15.71
N CYS A 229 2.42 8.08 -14.58
CA CYS A 229 3.84 7.75 -14.48
C CYS A 229 4.16 6.55 -13.57
N PRO A 230 3.47 5.39 -13.70
CA PRO A 230 3.73 4.24 -12.82
C PRO A 230 5.17 3.72 -12.96
N ASP A 231 5.82 3.91 -14.12
CA ASP A 231 7.17 3.40 -14.37
C ASP A 231 8.30 4.20 -13.69
N MET A 232 8.03 5.41 -13.18
CA MET A 232 9.08 6.26 -12.60
C MET A 232 9.50 5.86 -11.20
N TYR A 233 8.67 5.09 -10.52
CA TYR A 233 8.88 4.70 -9.13
C TYR A 233 9.89 3.55 -8.99
N ASP A 234 10.45 3.05 -10.10
CA ASP A 234 11.39 1.92 -10.17
C ASP A 234 12.87 2.28 -9.88
N MET A 235 13.28 3.56 -9.94
CA MET A 235 14.72 3.82 -10.15
C MET A 235 15.56 4.33 -8.97
N HIS A 236 15.05 4.40 -7.73
CA HIS A 236 15.83 4.98 -6.62
C HIS A 236 15.58 4.42 -5.20
N LEU A 237 15.39 3.12 -5.02
CA LEU A 237 15.60 2.52 -3.69
C LEU A 237 17.10 2.30 -3.41
N LYS A 238 17.86 3.40 -3.33
CA LYS A 238 19.18 3.38 -2.68
C LYS A 238 18.95 3.37 -1.18
N VAL A 239 19.14 2.21 -0.55
CA VAL A 239 19.14 2.03 0.91
C VAL A 239 20.11 3.02 1.56
N SER A 240 19.57 4.08 2.17
CA SER A 240 20.33 5.09 2.92
C SER A 240 20.41 4.71 4.40
N LYS A 241 21.55 5.00 5.03
CA LYS A 241 21.91 4.59 6.39
C LYS A 241 21.25 5.50 7.45
N ARG A 242 20.18 5.03 8.13
CA ARG A 242 19.88 5.28 9.56
C ARG A 242 18.61 4.51 10.01
N PRO A 243 18.56 3.93 11.23
CA PRO A 243 17.76 2.74 11.51
C PRO A 243 16.36 3.01 12.07
N VAL A 244 15.36 2.27 11.56
CA VAL A 244 14.26 1.77 12.39
C VAL A 244 14.81 0.55 13.12
N ILE A 245 14.78 0.50 14.45
CA ILE A 245 15.27 -0.66 15.21
C ILE A 245 14.19 -1.75 15.16
N GLY A 246 14.00 -2.32 13.98
CA GLY A 246 13.36 -3.61 13.72
C GLY A 246 14.43 -4.65 13.43
N HIS A 247 14.54 -5.67 14.26
CA HIS A 247 15.43 -6.80 13.98
C HIS A 247 14.68 -7.79 13.08
N ILE A 248 14.92 -7.75 11.78
CA ILE A 248 14.52 -8.81 10.85
C ILE A 248 15.61 -9.87 10.84
N LYS A 249 15.30 -11.09 11.30
CA LYS A 249 16.23 -12.23 11.20
C LYS A 249 15.78 -13.16 10.09
N VAL A 250 16.57 -13.24 9.02
CA VAL A 250 16.33 -14.16 7.89
C VAL A 250 17.02 -15.51 8.19
N PRO A 251 16.31 -16.66 8.18
CA PRO A 251 16.85 -17.96 8.58
C PRO A 251 17.86 -18.62 7.63
N GLN A 252 18.18 -18.03 6.47
CA GLN A 252 19.21 -18.58 5.58
C GLN A 252 20.15 -17.49 5.05
N LYS A 253 21.46 -17.82 5.00
CA LYS A 253 22.60 -17.02 4.51
C LYS A 253 23.17 -15.89 5.37
N GLY A 254 22.96 -15.84 6.70
CA GLY A 254 23.80 -15.01 7.59
C GLY A 254 23.88 -13.51 7.23
N GLN A 255 22.91 -13.01 6.46
CA GLN A 255 22.79 -11.61 6.07
C GLN A 255 21.74 -10.96 6.96
N TYR A 256 22.16 -9.95 7.71
CA TYR A 256 21.25 -9.05 8.41
C TYR A 256 20.78 -8.00 7.40
N LEU A 257 19.51 -8.01 7.02
CA LEU A 257 18.89 -6.91 6.26
C LEU A 257 18.69 -5.73 7.22
N LYS A 258 19.49 -4.68 7.03
CA LYS A 258 19.32 -3.41 7.74
C LYS A 258 18.41 -2.52 6.89
N MET A 259 17.25 -2.18 7.42
CA MET A 259 16.18 -1.47 6.71
C MET A 259 15.88 -0.13 7.38
N THR A 260 15.59 0.87 6.55
CA THR A 260 15.26 2.23 6.93
C THR A 260 13.86 2.51 6.42
N ILE A 261 12.88 2.65 7.33
CA ILE A 261 11.69 3.45 7.05
C ILE A 261 12.01 4.86 7.56
N PHE A 262 11.71 5.87 6.74
CA PHE A 262 12.03 7.26 7.05
C PHE A 262 11.23 7.72 8.27
N SER A 263 11.86 7.71 9.45
CA SER A 263 11.42 8.40 10.65
C SER A 263 12.41 9.54 10.91
N PRO A 264 11.99 10.81 11.00
CA PRO A 264 12.86 11.89 11.44
C PRO A 264 12.77 11.95 12.95
N ASP A 265 13.84 11.56 13.64
CA ASP A 265 14.17 12.14 14.93
C ASP A 265 15.67 12.05 15.16
N TYR A 266 16.31 13.20 15.12
CA TYR A 266 17.66 13.39 15.66
C TYR A 266 17.74 14.77 16.30
N GLN A 267 17.25 14.88 17.53
CA GLN A 267 17.80 15.80 18.51
C GLN A 267 17.34 15.38 19.91
N LEU A 268 18.22 14.68 20.63
CA LEU A 268 18.62 14.98 22.02
C LEU A 268 19.43 13.80 22.60
N LEU A 269 20.42 14.15 23.43
CA LEU A 269 21.30 13.29 24.23
C LEU A 269 22.59 12.77 23.57
N THR A 270 23.46 13.69 23.15
CA THR A 270 24.88 13.55 23.49
C THR A 270 25.11 14.21 24.85
N GLY A 271 25.16 13.40 25.89
CA GLY A 271 25.51 13.81 27.25
C GLY A 271 25.93 12.58 28.04
N GLY A 272 27.24 12.33 28.10
CA GLY A 272 27.86 11.19 28.79
C GLY A 272 28.98 10.57 27.98
#